data_AF-A0A939KIM8-F1
#
_entry.id   AF-A0A939KIM8-F1
#
_cell.length_a   1.000
_cell.length_b   1.000
_cell.length_c   1.000
_cell.angle_alpha   90.00
_cell.angle_beta   90.00
_cell.angle_gamma   90.00
#
_symmetry.space_group_name_H-M   'P 1'
#
loop_
_entity.id
_entity.type
_entity.pdbx_description
1 polymer ?
#
loop_
_entity_poly.entity_id
_entity_poly.type
_entity_poly.pdbx_seq_one_letter_code
_entity_poly.pdbx_strand_id
1 'polypeptide(L)' 'MDTYKLTDRDRNDVEVFEARHQGEAILRANAIDKLSNLGGTTLWVQQTNGDWIAIDNPKS' A
#
# COMPACT_ATOMS: atom_id res chain seq x y z
N MET A 1 -13.59 -5.59 8.48
CA MET A 1 -12.12 -5.63 8.25
C MET A 1 -11.97 -6.12 6.84
N ASP A 2 -11.23 -5.39 6.03
CA ASP A 2 -11.02 -5.73 4.63
C ASP A 2 -9.55 -6.12 4.43
N THR A 3 -9.33 -7.04 3.51
CA THR A 3 -8.00 -7.48 3.12
C THR A 3 -7.47 -6.57 2.03
N TYR A 4 -6.25 -6.09 2.22
CA TYR A 4 -5.55 -5.20 1.32
C TYR A 4 -4.27 -5.86 0.85
N LYS A 5 -3.98 -5.72 -0.45
CA LYS A 5 -2.75 -6.24 -1.05
C LYS A 5 -1.84 -5.08 -1.39
N LEU A 6 -0.63 -5.08 -0.82
CA LEU A 6 0.42 -4.13 -1.12
C LEU A 6 1.27 -4.66 -2.26
N THR A 7 1.46 -3.82 -3.27
CA THR A 7 2.33 -4.12 -4.41
C THR A 7 3.29 -2.98 -4.67
N ASP A 8 4.45 -3.31 -5.25
CA ASP A 8 5.37 -2.32 -5.80
C ASP A 8 4.87 -1.77 -7.15
N ARG A 9 5.65 -0.87 -7.77
CA ARG A 9 5.31 -0.25 -9.05
C ARG A 9 5.18 -1.26 -10.20
N ASP A 10 5.90 -2.36 -10.14
CA ASP A 10 5.91 -3.42 -11.14
C ASP A 10 4.85 -4.49 -10.85
N ARG A 11 3.99 -4.26 -9.83
CA ARG A 11 2.93 -5.14 -9.35
C ARG A 11 3.44 -6.45 -8.76
N ASN A 12 4.68 -6.46 -8.27
CA ASN A 12 5.14 -7.57 -7.45
C ASN A 12 4.49 -7.48 -6.07
N ASP A 13 4.11 -8.63 -5.56
CA ASP A 13 3.46 -8.76 -4.27
C ASP A 13 4.48 -8.45 -3.16
N VAL A 14 4.19 -7.44 -2.34
CA VAL A 14 5.02 -7.08 -1.18
C VAL A 14 4.46 -7.75 0.07
N GLU A 15 3.19 -7.50 0.38
CA GLU A 15 2.51 -8.02 1.58
C GLU A 15 0.98 -8.03 1.37
N VAL A 16 0.29 -8.92 2.08
CA VAL A 16 -1.17 -8.88 2.26
C VAL A 16 -1.47 -8.62 3.73
N PHE A 17 -2.32 -7.64 4.03
CA PHE A 17 -2.66 -7.26 5.40
C PHE A 17 -4.13 -6.87 5.55
N GLU A 18 -4.63 -6.85 6.79
CA GLU A 18 -5.97 -6.38 7.11
C GLU A 18 -5.97 -4.93 7.61
N ALA A 19 -7.01 -4.18 7.22
CA ALA A 19 -7.30 -2.85 7.77
C ALA A 19 -8.80 -2.65 7.95
N ARG A 20 -9.20 -1.79 8.88
CA ARG A 20 -10.61 -1.51 9.20
C ARG A 20 -11.27 -0.59 8.18
N HIS A 21 -10.46 0.28 7.56
CA HIS A 21 -10.90 1.21 6.52
C HIS A 21 -9.70 1.63 5.66
N GLN A 22 -9.99 2.22 4.50
CA GLN A 22 -9.00 2.66 3.51
C GLN A 22 -7.87 3.52 4.11
N GLY A 23 -8.19 4.48 4.98
CA GLY A 23 -7.19 5.33 5.62
C GLY A 23 -6.15 4.57 6.47
N GLU A 24 -6.55 3.50 7.16
CA GLU A 24 -5.64 2.66 7.94
C GLU A 24 -4.73 1.83 7.02
N ALA A 25 -5.28 1.34 5.90
CA ALA A 25 -4.50 0.63 4.90
C ALA A 25 -3.39 1.51 4.29
N ILE A 26 -3.72 2.77 3.98
CA ILE A 26 -2.76 3.75 3.45
C ILE A 26 -1.66 4.05 4.49
N LEU A 27 -2.02 4.28 5.76
CA LEU A 27 -1.04 4.54 6.82
C LEU A 27 -0.08 3.36 7.01
N ARG A 28 -0.60 2.13 6.99
CA ARG A 28 0.21 0.92 7.15
C ARG A 28 1.15 0.71 5.97
N ALA A 29 0.65 0.85 4.75
CA ALA A 29 1.47 0.74 3.56
C ALA A 29 2.57 1.82 3.49
N ASN A 30 2.29 3.06 3.92
CA ASN A 30 3.30 4.11 4.07
C ASN A 30 4.37 3.78 5.12
N ALA A 31 3.98 3.11 6.22
CA ALA A 31 4.95 2.66 7.22
C ALA A 31 5.88 1.57 6.67
N ILE A 32 5.34 0.66 5.86
CA ILE A 32 6.12 -0.37 5.16
C ILE A 32 7.10 0.27 4.17
N ASP A 33 6.65 1.21 3.33
CA ASP A 33 7.50 1.95 2.37
C ASP A 33 8.76 2.54 3.04
N LYS A 34 8.55 3.25 4.14
CA LYS A 34 9.60 3.93 4.91
C LYS A 34 10.60 2.95 5.52
N LEU A 35 10.15 1.77 5.95
CA LEU A 35 11.00 0.75 6.56
C LEU A 35 11.79 -0.04 5.52
N SER A 36 11.19 -0.32 4.37
CA SER A 36 11.79 -1.09 3.29
C SER A 36 12.82 -0.30 2.47
N ASN A 37 12.96 1.01 2.74
CA ASN A 37 13.86 1.92 2.02
C ASN A 37 13.61 1.89 0.50
N LEU A 38 12.36 1.65 0.09
CA LEU A 38 11.90 1.53 -1.30
C LEU A 38 11.83 2.90 -2.01
N GLY A 39 12.72 3.82 -1.60
CA GLY A 39 12.68 5.25 -1.90
C GLY A 39 12.27 5.55 -3.33
N GLY A 40 11.03 6.04 -3.47
CA GLY A 40 10.46 6.45 -4.76
C GLY A 40 9.55 5.43 -5.45
N THR A 41 9.22 4.32 -4.80
CA THR A 41 8.25 3.35 -5.30
C THR A 41 6.85 3.84 -4.96
N THR A 42 6.06 4.22 -5.97
CA THR A 42 4.62 4.42 -5.79
C THR A 42 4.01 3.09 -5.39
N LEU A 43 3.64 2.94 -4.11
CA LEU A 43 2.95 1.75 -3.63
C LEU A 43 1.48 1.81 -4.01
N TRP A 44 0.95 0.67 -4.41
CA TRP A 44 -0.46 0.52 -4.76
C TRP A 44 -1.10 -0.47 -3.79
N VAL A 45 -2.30 -0.13 -3.35
CA VAL A 45 -3.12 -1.01 -2.54
C VAL A 45 -4.32 -1.46 -3.34
N GLN A 46 -4.49 -2.77 -3.45
CA GLN A 46 -5.70 -3.36 -4.00
C GLN A 46 -6.71 -3.62 -2.89
N GLN A 47 -7.95 -3.16 -3.07
CA GLN A 47 -9.10 -3.52 -2.25
C GLN A 47 -9.68 -4.88 -2.66
N THR A 48 -10.39 -5.53 -1.75
CA THR A 48 -11.10 -6.80 -1.99
C THR A 48 -12.12 -6.75 -3.13
N ASN A 49 -12.67 -5.56 -3.42
CA ASN A 49 -13.60 -5.33 -4.54
C ASN A 49 -12.89 -5.20 -5.90
N GLY A 50 -11.56 -5.23 -5.94
CA GLY A 50 -10.75 -5.09 -7.14
C GLY A 50 -10.26 -3.67 -7.44
N ASP A 51 -10.69 -2.67 -6.68
CA ASP A 51 -10.26 -1.27 -6.86
C ASP A 51 -8.81 -1.07 -6.41
N TRP A 52 -8.09 -0.21 -7.15
CA TRP A 52 -6.70 0.13 -6.88
C TRP A 52 -6.59 1.55 -6.35
N ILE A 53 -5.90 1.69 -5.22
CA ILE A 53 -5.64 2.97 -4.57
C ILE A 53 -4.14 3.23 -4.66
N ALA A 54 -3.76 4.29 -5.38
CA ALA A 54 -2.39 4.77 -5.38
C ALA A 54 -2.08 5.43 -4.03
N ILE A 55 -0.95 5.07 -3.43
CA ILE A 55 -0.42 5.76 -2.27
C ILE A 55 0.61 6.77 -2.78
N ASP A 56 0.21 8.04 -2.77
CA ASP A 56 1.15 9.12 -3.04
C ASP A 56 1.97 9.36 -1.78
N ASN A 57 3.28 9.09 -1.85
CA ASN A 57 4.20 9.48 -0.81
C ASN A 57 4.68 10.89 -1.18
N PRO A 58 4.21 11.96 -0.51
CA PRO A 58 4.65 13.31 -0.82
C PRO A 58 6.16 13.36 -0.64
N LYS A 59 6.89 13.62 -1.73
CA LYS A 59 8.33 13.80 -1.69
C LYS A 59 8.63 14.87 -0.64
N SER A 60 9.45 14.52 0.34
CA SER A 60 10.01 15.45 1.33
C SER A 60 10.78 16.58 0.65
#